data_AF-A0A1G0JER3-F1
#
_entry.id   AF-A0A1G0JER3-F1
#
_cell.length_a   1.000
_cell.length_b   1.000
_cell.length_c   1.000
_cell.angle_alpha   90.00
_cell.angle_beta   90.00
_cell.angle_gamma   90.00
#
_symmetry.space_group_name_H-M   'P 1'
#
loop_
_entity.id
_entity.type
_entity.pdbx_description
1 polymer ?
#
loop_
_entity_poly.entity_id
_entity_poly.type
_entity_poly.pdbx_seq_one_letter_code
_entity_poly.pdbx_strand_id
1 'polypeptide(L)'
;MPVLLQADSIPPRALHFMAREHLDEIDLINRLYEILQHELLMSIIYPEAVQCLRKLISATRIHFDHEEQLMREKHYPGFITHRDKHTAFMQLLQDAHDHFVATRDKKKLLDFMEQVLKDWFIDHLRSEDFQLAKFSQRQHT
;
A
#
# COMPACT_ATOMS: atom_id res chain seq x y z
N MET A 1 9.10 -15.18 11.14
CA MET A 1 7.68 -14.88 10.92
C MET A 1 7.47 -14.70 9.43
N PRO A 2 6.32 -15.09 8.85
CA PRO A 2 6.08 -14.95 7.42
C PRO A 2 6.11 -13.46 7.05
N VAL A 3 6.83 -13.12 5.97
CA VAL A 3 6.98 -11.76 5.45
C VAL A 3 6.57 -11.78 3.98
N LEU A 4 5.70 -10.85 3.59
CA LEU A 4 5.22 -10.71 2.22
C LEU A 4 6.03 -9.69 1.43
N LEU A 5 6.43 -8.59 2.07
CA LEU A 5 7.21 -7.50 1.49
C LEU A 5 8.44 -7.20 2.35
N GLN A 6 9.59 -7.04 1.71
CA GLN A 6 10.84 -6.69 2.38
C GLN A 6 11.09 -5.18 2.30
N ALA A 7 11.74 -4.58 3.30
CA ALA A 7 12.05 -3.15 3.30
C ALA A 7 12.97 -2.73 2.14
N ASP A 8 13.81 -3.64 1.64
CA ASP A 8 14.67 -3.44 0.46
C ASP A 8 13.88 -3.39 -0.87
N SER A 9 12.55 -3.61 -0.82
CA SER A 9 11.66 -3.34 -1.94
C SER A 9 11.64 -1.85 -2.28
N ILE A 10 11.86 -0.97 -1.29
CA ILE A 10 11.84 0.49 -1.46
C ILE A 10 13.08 0.97 -2.22
N PRO A 11 12.95 1.82 -3.25
CA PRO A 11 14.08 2.22 -4.06
C PRO A 11 14.93 3.21 -3.27
N PRO A 12 16.28 3.17 -3.39
CA PRO A 12 17.18 4.02 -2.62
C PRO A 12 17.06 5.52 -2.94
N ARG A 13 16.30 5.90 -3.96
CA ARG A 13 16.09 7.29 -4.39
C ARG A 13 14.72 7.86 -4.05
N ALA A 14 13.90 7.13 -3.29
CA ALA A 14 12.63 7.64 -2.79
C ALA A 14 12.83 8.95 -2.01
N LEU A 15 11.85 9.85 -2.08
CA LEU A 15 11.85 11.03 -1.22
C LEU A 15 11.69 10.59 0.24
N HIS A 16 12.24 11.38 1.18
CA HIS A 16 12.29 10.96 2.58
C HIS A 16 10.91 10.63 3.18
N PHE A 17 9.86 11.39 2.82
CA PHE A 17 8.50 11.09 3.31
C PHE A 17 7.94 9.82 2.68
N MET A 18 8.09 9.63 1.37
CA MET A 18 7.67 8.40 0.66
C MET A 18 8.35 7.17 1.26
N ALA A 19 9.68 7.23 1.47
CA ALA A 19 10.42 6.12 2.05
C ALA A 19 9.90 5.72 3.44
N ARG A 20 9.60 6.71 4.29
CA ARG A 20 9.04 6.46 5.63
C ARG A 20 7.64 5.87 5.54
N GLU A 21 6.76 6.44 4.71
CA GLU A 21 5.37 5.99 4.59
C GLU A 21 5.28 4.59 3.98
N HIS A 22 6.09 4.28 2.96
CA HIS A 22 6.19 2.93 2.42
C HIS A 22 6.68 1.91 3.45
N LEU A 23 7.57 2.29 4.37
CA LEU A 23 7.97 1.40 5.47
C LEU A 23 6.79 1.13 6.42
N ASP A 24 6.03 2.16 6.80
CA ASP A 24 4.85 2.02 7.65
C ASP A 24 3.78 1.12 6.98
N GLU A 25 3.60 1.24 5.66
CA GLU A 25 2.69 0.38 4.89
C GLU A 25 3.18 -1.06 4.79
N ILE A 26 4.47 -1.28 4.51
CA ILE A 26 5.08 -2.61 4.49
C ILE A 26 4.90 -3.31 5.85
N ASP A 27 5.08 -2.59 6.95
CA ASP A 27 4.87 -3.12 8.30
C ASP A 27 3.42 -3.54 8.52
N LEU A 28 2.44 -2.73 8.07
CA LEU A 28 1.02 -3.07 8.14
C LEU A 28 0.67 -4.27 7.24
N ILE A 29 1.21 -4.34 6.03
CA ILE A 29 0.98 -5.44 5.09
C ILE A 29 1.53 -6.74 5.67
N ASN A 30 2.75 -6.72 6.19
CA ASN A 30 3.37 -7.90 6.80
C ASN A 30 2.63 -8.31 8.07
N ARG A 31 2.15 -7.36 8.89
CA ARG A 31 1.34 -7.68 10.06
C ARG A 31 0.03 -8.35 9.68
N LEU A 32 -0.69 -7.82 8.69
CA LEU A 32 -1.91 -8.45 8.19
C LEU A 32 -1.62 -9.86 7.68
N TYR A 33 -0.53 -10.03 6.93
CA TYR A 33 -0.13 -11.32 6.39
C TYR A 33 0.17 -12.33 7.50
N GLU A 34 0.90 -11.90 8.55
CA GLU A 34 1.17 -12.71 9.75
C GLU A 34 -0.13 -13.17 10.44
N ILE A 35 -1.06 -12.24 10.68
CA ILE A 35 -2.36 -12.53 11.33
C ILE A 35 -3.12 -13.60 10.52
N LEU A 36 -3.11 -13.48 9.19
CA LEU A 36 -3.78 -14.42 8.31
C LEU A 36 -3.01 -15.72 8.12
N GLN A 37 -1.70 -15.79 8.29
CA GLN A 37 -0.97 -17.06 8.23
C GLN A 37 -1.14 -17.88 9.52
N HIS A 38 -1.62 -17.26 10.60
CA HIS A 38 -1.81 -17.97 11.87
C HIS A 38 -2.92 -19.03 11.80
N GLU A 39 -2.70 -20.19 12.43
CA GLU A 39 -3.67 -21.30 12.55
C GLU A 39 -4.74 -21.09 13.65
N LEU A 40 -4.86 -19.86 14.19
CA LEU A 40 -5.87 -19.55 15.19
C LEU A 40 -7.28 -19.51 14.58
N LEU A 41 -8.29 -19.66 15.43
CA LEU A 41 -9.69 -19.57 15.04
C LEU A 41 -10.01 -18.19 14.45
N MET A 42 -10.89 -18.16 13.44
CA MET A 42 -11.35 -16.91 12.82
C MET A 42 -11.91 -15.89 13.83
N SER A 43 -12.58 -16.35 14.89
CA SER A 43 -13.10 -15.47 15.94
C SER A 43 -12.01 -14.72 16.71
N ILE A 44 -10.80 -15.27 16.78
CA ILE A 44 -9.65 -14.68 17.47
C ILE A 44 -8.96 -13.68 16.54
N ILE A 45 -8.68 -14.06 15.29
CA ILE A 45 -7.90 -13.21 14.38
C ILE A 45 -8.73 -12.11 13.73
N TYR A 46 -10.05 -12.28 13.60
CA TYR A 46 -10.91 -11.37 12.84
C TYR A 46 -10.86 -9.91 13.32
N PRO A 47 -11.01 -9.59 14.63
CA PRO A 47 -10.98 -8.21 15.08
C PRO A 47 -9.66 -7.51 14.76
N GLU A 48 -8.54 -8.22 14.92
CA GLU A 48 -7.20 -7.70 14.65
C GLU A 48 -6.97 -7.52 13.14
N ALA A 49 -7.35 -8.50 12.32
CA ALA A 49 -7.24 -8.42 10.86
C ALA A 49 -8.04 -7.24 10.29
N VAL A 50 -9.29 -7.04 10.75
CA VAL A 50 -10.13 -5.90 10.34
C VAL A 50 -9.51 -4.57 10.77
N GLN A 51 -8.98 -4.50 11.99
CA GLN A 51 -8.30 -3.29 12.46
C GLN A 51 -7.03 -2.99 11.63
N CYS A 52 -6.25 -4.03 11.31
CA CYS A 52 -5.04 -3.91 10.51
C CYS A 52 -5.36 -3.44 9.08
N LEU A 53 -6.38 -4.02 8.43
CA LEU A 53 -6.87 -3.56 7.13
C LEU A 53 -7.31 -2.09 7.14
N ARG A 54 -8.04 -1.65 8.17
CA ARG A 54 -8.45 -0.24 8.30
C ARG A 54 -7.26 0.70 8.45
N LYS A 55 -6.25 0.30 9.21
CA LYS A 55 -5.00 1.06 9.35
C LYS A 55 -4.27 1.15 8.01
N LEU A 56 -4.18 0.04 7.27
CA LEU A 56 -3.57 0.01 5.95
C LEU A 56 -4.29 0.94 4.96
N ILE A 57 -5.63 0.86 4.87
CA ILE A 57 -6.44 1.76 4.03
C ILE A 57 -6.18 3.23 4.40
N SER A 58 -6.12 3.55 5.69
CA SER A 58 -5.88 4.91 6.16
C SER A 58 -4.46 5.38 5.83
N ALA A 59 -3.45 4.54 6.04
CA ALA A 59 -2.05 4.86 5.75
C ALA A 59 -1.85 5.10 4.25
N THR A 60 -2.41 4.24 3.41
CA THR A 60 -2.33 4.37 1.94
C THR A 60 -3.08 5.58 1.42
N ARG A 61 -4.24 5.93 1.99
CA ARG A 61 -4.91 7.20 1.67
C ARG A 61 -4.00 8.40 1.96
N ILE A 62 -3.42 8.46 3.15
CA ILE A 62 -2.57 9.56 3.59
C ILE A 62 -1.34 9.69 2.70
N HIS A 63 -0.70 8.55 2.39
CA HIS A 63 0.46 8.50 1.50
C HIS A 63 0.11 9.06 0.10
N PHE A 64 -0.97 8.58 -0.51
CA PHE A 64 -1.41 9.08 -1.81
C PHE A 64 -1.78 10.57 -1.77
N ASP A 65 -2.44 11.04 -0.71
CA ASP A 65 -2.78 12.46 -0.56
C ASP A 65 -1.51 13.34 -0.52
N HIS A 66 -0.45 12.90 0.17
CA HIS A 66 0.83 13.60 0.21
C HIS A 66 1.53 13.61 -1.15
N GLU A 67 1.58 12.48 -1.86
CA GLU A 67 2.17 12.43 -3.21
C GLU A 67 1.39 13.30 -4.18
N GLU A 68 0.07 13.24 -4.16
CA GLU A 68 -0.79 14.02 -5.03
C GLU A 68 -0.69 15.52 -4.74
N GLN A 69 -0.52 15.91 -3.48
CA GLN A 69 -0.21 17.29 -3.11
C GLN A 69 1.13 17.72 -3.73
N LEU A 70 2.18 16.92 -3.57
CA LEU A 70 3.49 17.19 -4.18
C LEU A 70 3.40 17.30 -5.71
N MET A 71 2.66 16.39 -6.35
CA MET A 71 2.44 16.39 -7.80
C MET A 71 1.80 17.69 -8.27
N ARG A 72 0.77 18.18 -7.55
CA ARG A 72 0.12 19.47 -7.86
C ARG A 72 1.07 20.63 -7.69
N GLU A 73 1.79 20.70 -6.57
CA GLU A 73 2.73 21.79 -6.26
C GLU A 73 3.86 21.88 -7.29
N LYS A 74 4.39 20.74 -7.74
CA LYS A 74 5.48 20.65 -8.70
C LYS A 74 5.04 20.67 -10.16
N HIS A 75 3.73 20.77 -10.42
CA HIS A 75 3.14 20.70 -11.75
C HIS A 75 3.59 19.43 -12.49
N TYR A 76 3.57 18.29 -11.80
CA TYR A 76 4.04 17.02 -12.33
C TYR A 76 3.18 16.59 -13.54
N PRO A 77 3.77 16.41 -14.75
CA PRO A 77 2.99 16.10 -15.95
C PRO A 77 2.21 14.78 -15.86
N GLY A 78 2.67 13.83 -15.04
CA GLY A 78 2.06 12.52 -14.85
C GLY A 78 0.89 12.49 -13.84
N PHE A 79 0.51 13.63 -13.24
CA PHE A 79 -0.43 13.68 -12.12
C PHE A 79 -1.74 12.92 -12.36
N ILE A 80 -2.40 13.13 -13.50
CA ILE A 80 -3.69 12.50 -13.78
C ILE A 80 -3.56 10.98 -13.82
N THR A 81 -2.60 10.46 -14.59
CA THR A 81 -2.38 9.01 -14.71
C THR A 81 -1.98 8.36 -13.38
N HIS A 82 -1.13 9.03 -12.59
CA HIS A 82 -0.69 8.54 -11.28
C HIS A 82 -1.88 8.48 -10.30
N ARG A 83 -2.64 9.57 -10.17
CA ARG A 83 -3.85 9.62 -9.33
C ARG A 83 -4.91 8.60 -9.73
N ASP A 84 -5.09 8.36 -11.03
CA ASP A 84 -6.06 7.37 -11.49
C ASP A 84 -5.66 5.94 -11.05
N LYS A 85 -4.35 5.64 -10.99
CA LYS A 85 -3.83 4.39 -10.41
C LYS A 85 -4.07 4.31 -8.90
N HIS A 86 -3.83 5.40 -8.16
CA HIS A 86 -4.17 5.48 -6.73
C HIS A 86 -5.65 5.18 -6.49
N THR A 87 -6.52 5.83 -7.26
CA THR A 87 -7.97 5.69 -7.14
C THR A 87 -8.40 4.24 -7.38
N ALA A 88 -7.88 3.61 -8.44
CA ALA A 88 -8.17 2.22 -8.74
C ALA A 88 -7.69 1.27 -7.62
N PHE A 89 -6.48 1.48 -7.09
CA PHE A 89 -5.95 0.66 -6.02
C PHE A 89 -6.72 0.81 -4.71
N MET A 90 -7.11 2.04 -4.35
CA MET A 90 -7.93 2.28 -3.17
C MET A 90 -9.30 1.59 -3.26
N GLN A 91 -9.87 1.47 -4.46
CA GLN A 91 -11.10 0.70 -4.66
C GLN A 91 -10.85 -0.79 -4.40
N LEU A 92 -9.79 -1.37 -4.97
CA LEU A 92 -9.44 -2.77 -4.75
C LEU A 92 -9.21 -3.08 -3.26
N LEU A 93 -8.53 -2.19 -2.55
CA LEU A 93 -8.25 -2.35 -1.12
C LEU A 93 -9.53 -2.25 -0.27
N GLN A 94 -10.44 -1.33 -0.62
CA GLN A 94 -11.75 -1.21 0.02
C GLN A 94 -12.63 -2.44 -0.23
N ASP A 95 -12.67 -2.93 -1.47
CA ASP A 95 -13.43 -4.13 -1.85
C ASP A 95 -12.92 -5.37 -1.10
N ALA A 96 -11.60 -5.52 -0.95
CA ALA A 96 -11.00 -6.60 -0.17
C ALA A 96 -11.39 -6.51 1.32
N HIS A 97 -11.35 -5.31 1.92
CA HIS A 97 -11.81 -5.09 3.28
C HIS A 97 -13.30 -5.43 3.46
N ASP A 98 -14.16 -4.89 2.60
CA ASP A 98 -15.61 -5.07 2.73
C ASP A 98 -16.01 -6.53 2.53
N HIS A 99 -15.37 -7.20 1.57
CA HIS A 99 -15.56 -8.64 1.38
C HIS A 99 -15.14 -9.44 2.61
N PHE A 100 -13.99 -9.16 3.19
CA PHE A 100 -13.50 -9.86 4.38
C PHE A 100 -14.39 -9.62 5.60
N VAL A 101 -14.88 -8.38 5.81
CA VAL A 101 -15.81 -8.04 6.88
C VAL A 101 -17.14 -8.80 6.73
N ALA A 102 -17.66 -8.89 5.50
CA ALA A 102 -18.94 -9.55 5.23
C ALA A 102 -18.88 -11.08 5.34
N THR A 103 -17.77 -11.68 4.91
CA THR A 103 -17.70 -13.15 4.69
C THR A 103 -16.77 -13.87 5.64
N ARG A 104 -15.80 -13.16 6.24
CA ARG A 104 -14.65 -13.73 6.94
C ARG A 104 -13.83 -14.70 6.08
N ASP A 105 -13.89 -14.56 4.76
CA ASP A 105 -13.13 -15.40 3.82
C ASP A 105 -11.65 -15.07 3.89
N LYS A 106 -10.97 -15.75 4.80
CA LYS A 106 -9.52 -15.68 5.04
C LYS A 106 -8.72 -16.02 3.79
N LYS A 107 -9.14 -17.04 3.04
CA LYS A 107 -8.40 -17.51 1.86
C LYS A 107 -8.41 -16.43 0.78
N LYS A 108 -9.57 -15.84 0.51
CA LYS A 108 -9.68 -14.81 -0.52
C LYS A 108 -8.91 -13.53 -0.17
N LEU A 109 -8.85 -13.16 1.11
CA LEU A 109 -8.00 -12.04 1.53
C LEU A 109 -6.51 -12.35 1.34
N LEU A 110 -6.06 -13.57 1.68
CA LEU A 110 -4.68 -14.00 1.40
C LEU A 110 -4.37 -13.99 -0.10
N ASP A 111 -5.26 -14.54 -0.94
CA ASP A 111 -5.10 -14.54 -2.40
C ASP A 111 -4.96 -13.09 -2.94
N PHE A 112 -5.78 -12.15 -2.44
CA PHE A 112 -5.67 -10.74 -2.79
C PHE A 112 -4.32 -10.14 -2.37
N MET A 113 -3.85 -10.44 -1.16
CA MET A 113 -2.57 -9.93 -0.68
C MET A 113 -1.40 -10.43 -1.55
N GLU A 114 -1.38 -11.71 -1.86
CA GLU A 114 -0.26 -12.37 -2.55
C GLU A 114 -0.19 -12.07 -4.04
N GLN A 115 -1.35 -11.86 -4.69
CA GLN A 115 -1.48 -11.78 -6.15
C GLN A 115 -1.87 -10.39 -6.67
N VAL A 116 -2.38 -9.51 -5.80
CA VAL A 116 -2.84 -8.17 -6.21
C VAL A 116 -2.09 -7.10 -5.45
N LEU A 117 -2.20 -7.10 -4.11
CA LEU A 117 -1.62 -6.05 -3.27
C LEU A 117 -0.10 -5.98 -3.44
N LYS A 118 0.59 -7.11 -3.23
CA LYS A 118 2.06 -7.19 -3.28
C LYS A 118 2.60 -6.74 -4.64
N ASP A 119 2.03 -7.25 -5.72
CA ASP A 119 2.49 -6.96 -7.08
C ASP A 119 2.23 -5.50 -7.44
N TRP A 120 1.03 -4.97 -7.13
CA TRP A 120 0.72 -3.56 -7.34
C TRP A 120 1.68 -2.64 -6.59
N PHE A 121 1.93 -2.93 -5.30
CA PHE A 121 2.79 -2.11 -4.45
C PHE A 121 4.21 -2.03 -5.01
N ILE A 122 4.81 -3.17 -5.36
CA ILE A 122 6.17 -3.24 -5.90
C ILE A 122 6.26 -2.52 -7.25
N ASP A 123 5.30 -2.74 -8.13
CA ASP A 123 5.31 -2.16 -9.47
C ASP A 123 5.08 -0.64 -9.41
N HIS A 124 4.18 -0.17 -8.55
CA HIS A 124 3.91 1.25 -8.37
C HIS A 124 5.16 2.00 -7.89
N LEU A 125 5.78 1.48 -6.84
CA LEU A 125 6.99 2.01 -6.22
C LEU A 125 8.17 2.07 -7.20
N ARG A 126 8.31 1.08 -8.08
CA ARG A 126 9.41 1.01 -9.06
C ARG A 126 9.15 1.81 -10.33
N SER A 127 7.90 2.21 -10.58
CA SER A 127 7.50 2.92 -11.78
C SER A 127 7.11 4.36 -11.47
N GLU A 128 5.91 4.58 -10.94
CA GLU A 128 5.30 5.90 -10.75
C GLU A 128 6.04 6.72 -9.70
N ASP A 129 6.20 6.20 -8.48
CA ASP A 129 6.82 6.91 -7.36
C ASP A 129 8.28 7.23 -7.67
N PHE A 130 8.96 6.30 -8.35
CA PHE A 130 10.32 6.52 -8.84
C PHE A 130 10.39 7.69 -9.84
N GLN A 131 9.45 7.79 -10.79
CA GLN A 131 9.41 8.94 -11.71
C GLN A 131 9.11 10.25 -10.97
N LEU A 132 8.18 10.24 -10.02
CA LEU A 132 7.84 11.41 -9.22
C LEU A 132 9.03 11.89 -8.38
N ALA A 133 9.72 10.98 -7.70
CA ALA A 133 10.92 11.28 -6.93
C ALA A 133 12.02 11.88 -7.82
N LYS A 134 12.29 11.25 -8.97
CA LYS A 134 13.28 11.72 -9.95
C LYS A 134 12.94 13.09 -10.51
N PHE A 135 11.67 13.36 -10.81
CA PHE A 135 11.21 14.67 -11.27
C PHE A 135 11.40 15.75 -10.19
N SER A 136 11.00 15.43 -8.96
CA SER A 136 11.06 16.35 -7.83
C SER A 136 12.48 16.74 -7.45
N GLN A 137 13.43 15.82 -7.54
CA GLN A 137 14.85 16.07 -7.28
C GLN A 137 15.51 16.95 -8.35
N ARG A 138 15.10 16.84 -9.62
CA ARG A 138 15.65 17.64 -10.73
C ARG A 138 15.25 19.12 -10.69
N GLN A 139 14.13 19.46 -10.05
CA GLN A 139 13.73 20.87 -9.88
C GLN A 139 14.47 21.60 -8.75
N HIS A 140 15.31 20.91 -7.97
CA HIS A 140 16.12 21.50 -6.89
C HIS A 140 17.58 21.77 -7.31
N THR A 141 17.90 21.59 -8.60
CA THR A 141 19.19 21.91 -9.22
C THR A 141 18.98 22.92 -10.34
#